data_AF-A0A0E3S4M6-F1
#
_entry.id   AF-A0A0E3S4M6-F1
#
_cell.length_a   1.000
_cell.length_b   1.000
_cell.length_c   1.000
_cell.angle_alpha   90.00
_cell.angle_beta   90.00
_cell.angle_gamma   90.00
#
_symmetry.space_group_name_H-M   'P 1'
#
loop_
_entity.id
_entity.type
_entity.pdbx_description
1 polymer ?
#
loop_
_entity_poly.entity_id
_entity_poly.type
_entity_poly.pdbx_seq_one_letter_code
_entity_poly.pdbx_strand_id
1 'polypeptide(L)'
;MVVTNALLLYSPVAKETCRQGMENAVVNIALAIGEIGKTAGGQKMEVPAKIAASCLGEMGNTAAFTRTRKGTISVIFALGEIGKSVTNQSMGDAANCTVTLLGETGKVAASQKFEDAALNAELLLQEIGTGAIDKNLKETADTSVRLLGDIGNIANRQGLEKALLQATYSLETIKFDAQDRYLVSASILAEVALMRFEDSGLEKLEEKLEINLKRKRKFPDID
;
A
#
# COMPACT_ATOMS: atom_id res chain seq x y z
N MET A 1 -17.89 18.57 -14.24
CA MET A 1 -19.17 18.19 -13.62
C MET A 1 -19.63 16.79 -14.03
N VAL A 2 -19.68 16.45 -15.33
CA VAL A 2 -20.12 15.10 -15.78
C VAL A 2 -19.27 13.96 -15.20
N VAL A 3 -17.94 14.05 -15.27
CA VAL A 3 -17.02 13.03 -14.73
C VAL A 3 -17.18 12.86 -13.22
N THR A 4 -17.29 13.97 -12.50
CA THR A 4 -17.48 13.99 -11.05
C THR A 4 -18.79 13.30 -10.64
N ASN A 5 -19.89 13.60 -11.33
CA ASN A 5 -21.18 13.01 -11.03
C ASN A 5 -21.20 11.51 -11.34
N ALA A 6 -20.54 11.07 -12.41
CA ALA A 6 -20.40 9.65 -12.73
C ALA A 6 -19.64 8.90 -11.62
N LEU A 7 -18.50 9.43 -11.17
CA LEU A 7 -17.70 8.83 -10.09
C LEU A 7 -18.49 8.70 -8.78
N LEU A 8 -19.23 9.75 -8.41
CA LEU A 8 -20.04 9.74 -7.19
C LEU A 8 -21.17 8.70 -7.23
N LEU A 9 -21.71 8.38 -8.41
CA LEU A 9 -22.71 7.32 -8.57
C LEU A 9 -22.12 5.91 -8.45
N TYR A 10 -20.85 5.73 -8.84
CA TYR A 10 -20.21 4.42 -8.73
C TYR A 10 -19.91 4.00 -7.28
N SER A 11 -19.63 4.93 -6.36
CA SER A 11 -19.29 4.57 -4.97
C SER A 11 -20.39 3.77 -4.23
N PRO A 12 -21.67 4.19 -4.22
CA PRO A 12 -22.73 3.38 -3.61
C PRO A 12 -22.92 2.01 -4.26
N VAL A 13 -22.88 1.95 -5.59
CA VAL A 13 -23.01 0.69 -6.35
C VAL A 13 -21.83 -0.25 -6.06
N ALA A 14 -20.62 0.30 -5.95
CA ALA A 14 -19.43 -0.47 -5.64
C ALA A 14 -19.46 -1.05 -4.21
N LYS A 15 -19.94 -0.28 -3.23
CA LYS A 15 -20.10 -0.78 -1.86
C LYS A 15 -21.13 -1.91 -1.80
N GLU A 16 -22.24 -1.76 -2.50
CA GLU A 16 -23.28 -2.78 -2.50
C GLU A 16 -22.83 -4.05 -3.23
N THR A 17 -22.14 -3.94 -4.36
CA THR A 17 -21.55 -5.09 -5.06
C THR A 17 -20.51 -5.83 -4.21
N CYS A 18 -19.70 -5.10 -3.42
CA CYS A 18 -18.79 -5.72 -2.44
C CYS A 18 -19.55 -6.49 -1.36
N ARG A 19 -20.67 -5.96 -0.87
CA ARG A 19 -21.52 -6.60 0.15
C ARG A 19 -22.22 -7.84 -0.37
N GLN A 20 -22.69 -7.79 -1.61
CA GLN A 20 -23.37 -8.90 -2.27
C GLN A 20 -22.40 -9.97 -2.81
N GLY A 21 -21.08 -9.80 -2.63
CA GLY A 21 -20.08 -10.78 -3.08
C GLY A 21 -19.96 -10.88 -4.60
N MET A 22 -20.39 -9.84 -5.34
CA MET A 22 -20.35 -9.80 -6.81
C MET A 22 -18.93 -9.50 -7.31
N GLU A 23 -17.99 -10.43 -7.10
CA GLU A 23 -16.55 -10.21 -7.28
C GLU A 23 -16.20 -9.63 -8.67
N ASN A 24 -16.77 -10.17 -9.75
CA ASN A 24 -16.53 -9.66 -11.12
C ASN A 24 -17.05 -8.22 -11.31
N ALA A 25 -18.17 -7.86 -10.69
CA ALA A 25 -18.69 -6.50 -10.76
C ALA A 25 -17.77 -5.53 -10.00
N VAL A 26 -17.28 -5.93 -8.82
CA VAL A 26 -16.32 -5.14 -8.04
C VAL A 26 -15.05 -4.87 -8.85
N VAL A 27 -14.49 -5.91 -9.49
CA VAL A 27 -13.31 -5.78 -10.36
C VAL A 27 -13.58 -4.80 -11.49
N ASN A 28 -14.68 -4.96 -12.23
CA ASN A 28 -15.00 -4.10 -13.37
C ASN A 28 -15.23 -2.64 -12.96
N ILE A 29 -15.90 -2.40 -11.82
CA ILE A 29 -16.12 -1.04 -11.32
C ILE A 29 -14.79 -0.42 -10.88
N ALA A 30 -13.92 -1.17 -10.20
CA ALA A 30 -12.61 -0.67 -9.78
C ALA A 30 -11.75 -0.26 -10.97
N LEU A 31 -11.70 -1.10 -12.02
CA LEU A 31 -10.95 -0.80 -13.23
C LEU A 31 -11.52 0.41 -13.98
N ALA A 32 -12.85 0.53 -14.08
CA ALA A 32 -13.49 1.67 -14.74
C ALA A 32 -13.19 2.99 -14.00
N ILE A 33 -13.30 3.02 -12.67
CA ILE A 33 -12.94 4.19 -11.87
C ILE A 33 -11.45 4.49 -12.00
N GLY A 34 -10.60 3.46 -11.98
CA GLY A 34 -9.16 3.57 -12.19
C GLY A 34 -8.81 4.27 -13.50
N GLU A 35 -9.37 3.82 -14.62
CA GLU A 35 -9.14 4.42 -15.94
C GLU A 35 -9.63 5.87 -16.02
N ILE A 36 -10.78 6.18 -15.43
CA ILE A 36 -11.27 7.57 -15.33
C ILE A 36 -10.30 8.43 -14.52
N GLY A 37 -9.88 7.95 -13.35
CA GLY A 37 -8.95 8.67 -12.47
C GLY A 37 -7.58 8.87 -13.10
N LYS A 38 -7.04 7.85 -13.78
CA LYS A 38 -5.77 7.88 -14.51
C LYS A 38 -5.84 8.90 -15.64
N THR A 39 -6.89 8.83 -16.46
CA THR A 39 -7.11 9.79 -17.55
C THR A 39 -7.22 11.21 -17.03
N ALA A 40 -7.99 11.42 -15.96
CA ALA A 40 -8.10 12.73 -15.30
C ALA A 40 -6.73 13.22 -14.80
N GLY A 41 -5.96 12.36 -14.14
CA GLY A 41 -4.60 12.67 -13.69
C GLY A 41 -3.71 13.09 -14.87
N GLY A 42 -3.70 12.33 -15.96
CA GLY A 42 -2.91 12.63 -17.16
C GLY A 42 -3.32 13.94 -17.84
N GLN A 43 -4.57 14.35 -17.71
CA GLN A 43 -5.11 15.63 -18.20
C GLN A 43 -5.00 16.77 -17.18
N LYS A 44 -4.27 16.58 -16.08
CA LYS A 44 -4.11 17.56 -14.99
C LYS A 44 -5.43 17.98 -14.32
N MET A 45 -6.43 17.11 -14.38
CA MET A 45 -7.73 17.31 -13.73
C MET A 45 -7.67 16.77 -12.30
N GLU A 46 -7.23 17.62 -11.38
CA GLU A 46 -6.94 17.23 -10.00
C GLU A 46 -8.14 16.73 -9.21
N VAL A 47 -9.23 17.51 -9.23
CA VAL A 47 -10.44 17.18 -8.46
C VAL A 47 -11.03 15.84 -8.90
N PRO A 48 -11.25 15.55 -10.20
CA PRO A 48 -11.73 14.24 -10.63
C PRO A 48 -10.79 13.08 -10.29
N ALA A 49 -9.47 13.26 -10.39
CA ALA A 49 -8.50 12.22 -10.01
C ALA A 49 -8.60 11.88 -8.52
N LYS A 50 -8.68 12.89 -7.64
CA LYS A 50 -8.86 12.71 -6.20
C LYS A 50 -10.18 12.02 -5.84
N ILE A 51 -11.26 12.39 -6.55
CA ILE A 51 -12.57 11.76 -6.34
C ILE A 51 -12.52 10.29 -6.75
N ALA A 52 -11.92 9.96 -7.89
CA ALA A 52 -11.74 8.57 -8.32
C ALA A 52 -10.93 7.76 -7.30
N ALA A 53 -9.80 8.31 -6.83
CA ALA A 53 -9.00 7.67 -5.79
C ALA A 53 -9.80 7.46 -4.50
N SER A 54 -10.58 8.45 -4.05
CA SER A 54 -11.41 8.36 -2.85
C SER A 54 -12.50 7.29 -2.97
N CYS A 55 -13.18 7.21 -4.12
CA CYS A 55 -14.14 6.14 -4.39
C CYS A 55 -13.46 4.77 -4.31
N LEU A 56 -12.27 4.61 -4.90
CA LEU A 56 -11.49 3.38 -4.85
C LEU A 56 -11.03 3.04 -3.42
N GLY A 57 -10.58 4.01 -2.63
CA GLY A 57 -10.15 3.75 -1.25
C GLY A 57 -11.30 3.22 -0.37
N GLU A 58 -12.50 3.78 -0.50
CA GLU A 58 -13.69 3.25 0.18
C GLU A 58 -14.05 1.83 -0.29
N MET A 59 -13.93 1.58 -1.59
CA MET A 59 -14.14 0.25 -2.17
C MET A 59 -13.10 -0.76 -1.68
N GLY A 60 -11.82 -0.39 -1.63
CA GLY A 60 -10.72 -1.25 -1.21
C GLY A 60 -10.88 -1.72 0.22
N ASN A 61 -11.21 -0.81 1.13
CA ASN A 61 -11.51 -1.12 2.52
C ASN A 61 -12.70 -2.07 2.64
N THR A 62 -13.78 -1.81 1.89
CA THR A 62 -14.97 -2.68 1.89
C THR A 62 -14.63 -4.06 1.33
N ALA A 63 -13.95 -4.12 0.20
CA ALA A 63 -13.56 -5.36 -0.49
C ALA A 63 -12.65 -6.23 0.37
N ALA A 64 -11.65 -5.63 1.04
CA ALA A 64 -10.76 -6.36 1.92
C ALA A 64 -11.49 -6.86 3.19
N PHE A 65 -12.41 -6.05 3.74
CA PHE A 65 -13.24 -6.45 4.88
C PHE A 65 -14.21 -7.59 4.53
N THR A 66 -14.82 -7.57 3.35
CA THR A 66 -15.67 -8.66 2.84
C THR A 66 -14.87 -9.84 2.26
N ARG A 67 -13.54 -9.81 2.42
CA ARG A 67 -12.58 -10.84 1.98
C ARG A 67 -12.60 -11.15 0.48
N THR A 68 -12.93 -10.16 -0.34
CA THR A 68 -12.90 -10.26 -1.81
C THR A 68 -11.49 -9.97 -2.34
N ARG A 69 -10.63 -11.00 -2.34
CA ARG A 69 -9.21 -10.86 -2.73
C ARG A 69 -9.03 -10.19 -4.09
N LYS A 70 -9.74 -10.61 -5.15
CA LYS A 70 -9.58 -10.01 -6.48
C LYS A 70 -10.05 -8.57 -6.53
N GLY A 71 -11.11 -8.25 -5.79
CA GLY A 71 -11.61 -6.88 -5.62
C GLY A 71 -10.55 -5.98 -5.01
N THR A 72 -9.94 -6.41 -3.90
CA THR A 72 -8.84 -5.70 -3.24
C THR A 72 -7.66 -5.47 -4.18
N ILE A 73 -7.22 -6.51 -4.91
CA ILE A 73 -6.11 -6.40 -5.88
C ILE A 73 -6.45 -5.38 -6.99
N SER A 74 -7.67 -5.43 -7.52
CA SER A 74 -8.10 -4.52 -8.60
C SER A 74 -8.16 -3.08 -8.13
N VAL A 75 -8.59 -2.83 -6.89
CA VAL A 75 -8.56 -1.50 -6.29
C VAL A 75 -7.12 -0.99 -6.11
N ILE A 76 -6.23 -1.83 -5.59
CA ILE A 76 -4.81 -1.49 -5.41
C ILE A 76 -4.18 -1.11 -6.75
N PHE A 77 -4.40 -1.92 -7.78
CA PHE A 77 -3.92 -1.64 -9.13
C PHE A 77 -4.47 -0.31 -9.67
N ALA A 78 -5.79 -0.09 -9.57
CA ALA A 78 -6.43 1.14 -10.02
C ALA A 78 -5.88 2.38 -9.28
N LEU A 79 -5.71 2.31 -7.96
CA LEU A 79 -5.09 3.39 -7.17
C LEU A 79 -3.64 3.65 -7.61
N GLY A 80 -2.86 2.60 -7.84
CA GLY A 80 -1.49 2.72 -8.33
C GLY A 80 -1.40 3.43 -9.67
N GLU A 81 -2.26 3.07 -10.63
CA GLU A 81 -2.31 3.72 -11.95
C GLU A 81 -2.69 5.21 -11.87
N ILE A 82 -3.66 5.56 -11.02
CA ILE A 82 -3.98 6.96 -10.74
C ILE A 82 -2.77 7.66 -10.13
N GLY A 83 -2.17 7.07 -9.10
CA GLY A 83 -1.04 7.62 -8.34
C GLY A 83 0.14 7.94 -9.24
N LYS A 84 0.52 7.00 -10.10
CA LYS A 84 1.57 7.22 -11.11
C LYS A 84 1.22 8.36 -12.06
N SER A 85 -0.02 8.42 -12.54
CA SER A 85 -0.44 9.47 -13.46
C SER A 85 -0.38 10.86 -12.83
N VAL A 86 -0.87 11.03 -11.60
CA VAL A 86 -0.88 12.34 -10.92
C VAL A 86 0.52 12.76 -10.47
N THR A 87 1.37 11.81 -10.06
CA THR A 87 2.79 12.06 -9.75
C THR A 87 3.55 12.51 -10.99
N ASN A 88 3.34 11.85 -12.13
CA ASN A 88 3.98 12.22 -13.39
C ASN A 88 3.66 13.65 -13.83
N GLN A 89 2.47 14.15 -13.48
CA GLN A 89 2.02 15.51 -13.72
C GLN A 89 2.35 16.50 -12.59
N SER A 90 3.14 16.10 -11.58
CA SER A 90 3.54 16.91 -10.43
C SER A 90 2.36 17.43 -9.60
N MET A 91 1.26 16.68 -9.54
CA MET A 91 0.05 17.05 -8.80
C MET A 91 0.16 16.56 -7.35
N GLY A 92 0.92 17.28 -6.52
CA GLY A 92 1.31 16.86 -5.17
C GLY A 92 0.14 16.41 -4.28
N ASP A 93 -0.93 17.21 -4.18
CA ASP A 93 -2.05 16.88 -3.28
C ASP A 93 -2.81 15.64 -3.77
N ALA A 94 -3.04 15.50 -5.07
CA ALA A 94 -3.65 14.29 -5.63
C ALA A 94 -2.76 13.05 -5.48
N ALA A 95 -1.45 13.20 -5.69
CA ALA A 95 -0.49 12.12 -5.51
C ALA A 95 -0.46 11.64 -4.05
N ASN A 96 -0.35 12.57 -3.11
CA ASN A 96 -0.36 12.28 -1.67
C ASN A 96 -1.68 11.63 -1.22
N CYS A 97 -2.82 12.14 -1.71
CA CYS A 97 -4.14 11.55 -1.45
C CYS A 97 -4.22 10.11 -1.96
N THR A 98 -3.76 9.86 -3.19
CA THR A 98 -3.84 8.54 -3.82
C THR A 98 -2.91 7.54 -3.13
N VAL A 99 -1.67 7.93 -2.83
CA VAL A 99 -0.70 7.12 -2.06
C VAL A 99 -1.25 6.76 -0.69
N THR A 100 -1.88 7.70 0.00
CA THR A 100 -2.50 7.42 1.31
C THR A 100 -3.56 6.33 1.21
N LEU A 101 -4.46 6.44 0.24
CA LEU A 101 -5.54 5.46 0.05
C LEU A 101 -5.01 4.09 -0.42
N LEU A 102 -3.96 4.08 -1.25
CA LEU A 102 -3.25 2.87 -1.66
C LEU A 102 -2.62 2.17 -0.46
N GLY A 103 -1.89 2.91 0.38
CA GLY A 103 -1.24 2.35 1.55
C GLY A 103 -2.21 1.85 2.61
N GLU A 104 -3.29 2.59 2.88
CA GLU A 104 -4.34 2.11 3.79
C GLU A 104 -5.01 0.83 3.27
N THR A 105 -5.29 0.75 1.96
CA THR A 105 -5.80 -0.50 1.35
C THR A 105 -4.80 -1.65 1.48
N GLY A 106 -3.50 -1.37 1.29
CA GLY A 106 -2.40 -2.33 1.49
C GLY A 106 -2.29 -2.82 2.94
N LYS A 107 -2.43 -1.93 3.92
CA LYS A 107 -2.43 -2.28 5.36
C LYS A 107 -3.58 -3.20 5.72
N VAL A 108 -4.77 -2.92 5.20
CA VAL A 108 -5.94 -3.79 5.40
C VAL A 108 -5.71 -5.14 4.71
N ALA A 109 -5.16 -5.16 3.49
CA ALA A 109 -4.83 -6.39 2.77
C ALA A 109 -3.82 -7.27 3.55
N ALA A 110 -2.75 -6.68 4.06
CA ALA A 110 -1.78 -7.37 4.91
C ALA A 110 -2.43 -7.91 6.19
N SER A 111 -3.30 -7.12 6.83
CA SER A 111 -4.03 -7.54 8.03
C SER A 111 -4.96 -8.74 7.77
N GLN A 112 -5.50 -8.85 6.55
CA GLN A 112 -6.34 -9.97 6.11
C GLN A 112 -5.54 -11.14 5.49
N LYS A 113 -4.19 -11.10 5.55
CA LYS A 113 -3.29 -12.11 4.98
C LYS A 113 -3.45 -12.27 3.46
N PHE A 114 -3.79 -11.19 2.76
CA PHE A 114 -3.77 -11.14 1.30
C PHE A 114 -2.37 -10.72 0.84
N GLU A 115 -1.41 -11.64 0.97
CA GLU A 115 0.01 -11.36 0.72
C GLU A 115 0.27 -10.75 -0.67
N ASP A 116 -0.32 -11.31 -1.73
CA ASP A 116 -0.16 -10.77 -3.10
C ASP A 116 -0.69 -9.33 -3.23
N ALA A 117 -1.77 -9.01 -2.51
CA ALA A 117 -2.35 -7.66 -2.52
C ALA A 117 -1.47 -6.67 -1.75
N ALA A 118 -0.96 -7.05 -0.58
CA ALA A 118 -0.02 -6.24 0.19
C ALA A 118 1.27 -5.98 -0.62
N LEU A 119 1.83 -7.02 -1.22
CA LEU A 119 3.01 -6.94 -2.08
C LEU A 119 2.79 -5.99 -3.26
N ASN A 120 1.64 -6.08 -3.93
CA ASN A 120 1.30 -5.17 -5.03
C ASN A 120 1.17 -3.71 -4.56
N ALA A 121 0.63 -3.47 -3.37
CA ALA A 121 0.58 -2.12 -2.81
C ALA A 121 1.98 -1.58 -2.54
N GLU A 122 2.88 -2.40 -2.00
CA GLU A 122 4.28 -2.01 -1.73
C GLU A 122 5.05 -1.72 -3.02
N LEU A 123 4.87 -2.51 -4.08
CA LEU A 123 5.45 -2.23 -5.40
C LEU A 123 4.98 -0.88 -5.95
N LEU A 124 3.67 -0.63 -5.92
CA LEU A 124 3.10 0.60 -6.45
C LEU A 124 3.49 1.83 -5.60
N LEU A 125 3.57 1.68 -4.27
CA LEU A 125 4.09 2.73 -3.39
C LEU A 125 5.57 3.03 -3.66
N GLN A 126 6.38 2.02 -3.98
CA GLN A 126 7.77 2.22 -4.41
C GLN A 126 7.83 3.01 -5.73
N GLU A 127 7.11 2.58 -6.76
CA GLU A 127 7.07 3.26 -8.07
C GLU A 127 6.61 4.73 -7.93
N ILE A 128 5.58 4.97 -7.11
CA ILE A 128 5.08 6.34 -6.90
C ILE A 128 6.04 7.16 -6.02
N GLY A 129 6.63 6.57 -4.98
CA GLY A 129 7.57 7.24 -4.09
C GLY A 129 8.85 7.68 -4.79
N THR A 130 9.42 6.81 -5.63
CA THR A 130 10.57 7.12 -6.49
C THR A 130 10.21 8.18 -7.54
N GLY A 131 9.05 8.06 -8.19
CA GLY A 131 8.53 9.10 -9.08
C GLY A 131 8.30 10.45 -8.36
N ALA A 132 7.89 10.43 -7.09
CA ALA A 132 7.71 11.63 -6.28
C ALA A 132 9.06 12.29 -5.96
N ILE A 133 10.10 11.51 -5.66
CA ILE A 133 11.48 12.00 -5.52
C ILE A 133 11.94 12.68 -6.80
N ASP A 134 11.71 12.05 -7.95
CA ASP A 134 12.09 12.58 -9.26
C ASP A 134 11.42 13.93 -9.57
N LYS A 135 10.20 14.12 -9.07
CA LYS A 135 9.38 15.32 -9.25
C LYS A 135 9.48 16.31 -8.10
N ASN A 136 10.34 16.07 -7.12
CA ASN A 136 10.50 16.87 -5.91
C ASN A 136 9.20 17.03 -5.10
N LEU A 137 8.34 16.02 -5.11
CA LEU A 137 7.10 15.94 -4.32
C LEU A 137 7.40 15.33 -2.94
N LYS A 138 8.08 16.12 -2.10
CA LYS A 138 8.59 15.68 -0.78
C LYS A 138 7.52 14.98 0.08
N GLU A 139 6.33 15.57 0.20
CA GLU A 139 5.27 15.00 1.05
C GLU A 139 4.82 13.63 0.54
N THR A 140 4.62 13.47 -0.78
CA THR A 140 4.24 12.20 -1.38
C THR A 140 5.32 11.13 -1.19
N ALA A 141 6.60 11.49 -1.32
CA ALA A 141 7.71 10.57 -1.06
C ALA A 141 7.75 10.13 0.41
N ASP A 142 7.72 11.07 1.35
CA ASP A 142 7.72 10.80 2.79
C ASP A 142 6.51 9.92 3.20
N THR A 143 5.33 10.18 2.64
CA THR A 143 4.12 9.39 2.92
C THR A 143 4.22 7.98 2.34
N SER A 144 4.79 7.81 1.14
CA SER A 144 5.02 6.49 0.54
C SER A 144 5.92 5.63 1.41
N VAL A 145 7.02 6.22 1.92
CA VAL A 145 7.95 5.54 2.84
C VAL A 145 7.26 5.10 4.13
N ARG A 146 6.49 5.99 4.77
CA ARG A 146 5.75 5.65 6.00
C ARG A 146 4.80 4.48 5.77
N LEU A 147 4.07 4.49 4.67
CA LEU A 147 3.10 3.44 4.35
C LEU A 147 3.78 2.11 4.01
N LEU A 148 4.91 2.12 3.30
CA LEU A 148 5.75 0.93 3.12
C LEU A 148 6.19 0.33 4.46
N GLY A 149 6.67 1.18 5.38
CA GLY A 149 7.03 0.76 6.73
C GLY A 149 5.84 0.15 7.50
N ASP A 150 4.67 0.76 7.41
CA ASP A 150 3.45 0.26 8.06
C ASP A 150 3.02 -1.11 7.51
N ILE A 151 2.97 -1.27 6.18
CA ILE A 151 2.58 -2.53 5.54
C ILE A 151 3.59 -3.62 5.89
N GLY A 152 4.90 -3.34 5.75
CA GLY A 152 5.96 -4.29 6.12
C GLY A 152 5.90 -4.72 7.59
N ASN A 153 5.58 -3.80 8.51
CA ASN A 153 5.39 -4.13 9.93
C ASN A 153 4.17 -5.03 10.18
N ILE A 154 3.08 -4.83 9.43
CA ILE A 154 1.91 -5.71 9.50
C ILE A 154 2.25 -7.08 8.88
N ALA A 155 2.91 -7.10 7.73
CA ALA A 155 3.37 -8.30 7.05
C ALA A 155 4.26 -9.15 7.97
N ASN A 156 5.24 -8.52 8.62
CA ASN A 156 6.12 -9.19 9.58
C ASN A 156 5.33 -9.83 10.72
N ARG A 157 4.38 -9.11 11.33
CA ARG A 157 3.53 -9.63 12.41
C ARG A 157 2.62 -10.77 11.95
N GLN A 158 2.19 -10.76 10.69
CA GLN A 158 1.31 -11.78 10.11
C GLN A 158 2.05 -12.97 9.47
N GLY A 159 3.40 -12.92 9.40
CA GLY A 159 4.22 -13.96 8.75
C GLY A 159 4.13 -13.96 7.22
N LEU A 160 3.89 -12.79 6.62
CA LEU A 160 3.83 -12.60 5.17
C LEU A 160 5.24 -12.28 4.64
N GLU A 161 6.06 -13.32 4.47
CA GLU A 161 7.48 -13.19 4.16
C GLU A 161 7.75 -12.44 2.86
N LYS A 162 6.94 -12.64 1.82
CA LYS A 162 7.15 -11.98 0.53
C LYS A 162 6.85 -10.49 0.60
N ALA A 163 5.79 -10.11 1.31
CA ALA A 163 5.45 -8.71 1.53
C ALA A 163 6.50 -8.02 2.42
N LEU A 164 6.95 -8.67 3.50
CA LEU A 164 8.05 -8.11 4.31
C LEU A 164 9.31 -7.88 3.48
N LEU A 165 9.72 -8.88 2.68
CA LEU A 165 10.89 -8.75 1.81
C LEU A 165 10.71 -7.61 0.79
N GLN A 166 9.51 -7.49 0.21
CA GLN A 166 9.20 -6.41 -0.72
C GLN A 166 9.25 -5.04 -0.03
N ALA A 167 8.67 -4.88 1.16
CA ALA A 167 8.75 -3.64 1.93
C ALA A 167 10.21 -3.23 2.20
N THR A 168 11.05 -4.18 2.62
CA THR A 168 12.49 -3.94 2.82
C THR A 168 13.15 -3.45 1.53
N TYR A 169 12.93 -4.14 0.41
CA TYR A 169 13.50 -3.77 -0.88
C TYR A 169 13.02 -2.39 -1.35
N SER A 170 11.73 -2.10 -1.20
CA SER A 170 11.12 -0.82 -1.57
C SER A 170 11.72 0.33 -0.75
N LEU A 171 11.90 0.14 0.56
CA LEU A 171 12.49 1.13 1.46
C LEU A 171 13.97 1.38 1.15
N GLU A 172 14.74 0.31 0.89
CA GLU A 172 16.14 0.45 0.45
C GLU A 172 16.23 1.25 -0.84
N THR A 173 15.41 0.93 -1.85
CA THR A 173 15.38 1.67 -3.12
C THR A 173 15.11 3.15 -2.91
N ILE A 174 14.06 3.49 -2.15
CA ILE A 174 13.71 4.88 -1.86
C ILE A 174 14.82 5.59 -1.06
N LYS A 175 15.47 4.90 -0.12
CA LYS A 175 16.55 5.45 0.70
C LYS A 175 17.70 5.95 -0.19
N PHE A 176 18.13 5.12 -1.14
CA PHE A 176 19.19 5.46 -2.09
C PHE A 176 18.75 6.61 -3.02
N ASP A 177 17.59 6.50 -3.65
CA ASP A 177 17.09 7.52 -4.58
C ASP A 177 16.90 8.90 -3.91
N ALA A 178 16.43 8.91 -2.66
CA ALA A 178 16.21 10.14 -1.89
C ALA A 178 17.53 10.81 -1.46
N GLN A 179 18.56 10.00 -1.14
CA GLN A 179 19.87 10.49 -0.74
C GLN A 179 20.56 11.25 -1.88
N ASP A 180 20.48 10.71 -3.10
CA ASP A 180 21.08 11.31 -4.29
C ASP A 180 20.45 12.66 -4.67
N ARG A 181 19.18 12.88 -4.30
CA ARG A 181 18.42 14.11 -4.62
C ARG A 181 18.24 15.08 -3.46
N TYR A 182 18.98 14.90 -2.36
CA TYR A 182 18.88 15.71 -1.14
C TYR A 182 17.48 15.75 -0.50
N LEU A 183 16.62 14.75 -0.76
CA LEU A 183 15.36 14.54 -0.04
C LEU A 183 15.62 13.75 1.25
N VAL A 184 16.45 14.34 2.10
CA VAL A 184 17.00 13.71 3.32
C VAL A 184 15.92 13.17 4.25
N SER A 185 14.72 13.78 4.27
CA SER A 185 13.61 13.29 5.09
C SER A 185 13.16 11.87 4.69
N ALA A 186 12.94 11.62 3.40
CA ALA A 186 12.49 10.32 2.91
C ALA A 186 13.55 9.24 3.15
N SER A 187 14.83 9.58 2.96
CA SER A 187 15.97 8.70 3.23
C SER A 187 16.04 8.30 4.71
N ILE A 188 15.97 9.28 5.63
CA ILE A 188 15.96 9.02 7.08
C ILE A 188 14.74 8.21 7.50
N LEU A 189 13.55 8.54 6.98
CA LEU A 189 12.32 7.80 7.28
C LEU A 189 12.44 6.32 6.84
N ALA A 190 13.06 6.07 5.69
CA ALA A 190 13.25 4.72 5.18
C ALA A 190 14.22 3.93 6.06
N GLU A 191 15.34 4.55 6.42
CA GLU A 191 16.33 3.98 7.34
C GLU A 191 15.71 3.63 8.71
N VAL A 192 14.92 4.53 9.28
CA VAL A 192 14.21 4.27 10.55
C VAL A 192 13.19 3.13 10.42
N ALA A 193 12.51 3.01 9.27
CA ALA A 193 11.58 1.91 9.04
C ALA A 193 12.30 0.56 8.92
N LEU A 194 13.46 0.52 8.26
CA LEU A 194 14.29 -0.66 8.11
C LEU A 194 14.82 -1.19 9.45
N MET A 195 15.34 -0.31 10.32
CA MET A 195 15.80 -0.71 11.66
C MET A 195 14.70 -1.43 12.47
N ARG A 196 13.45 -0.99 12.35
CA ARG A 196 12.32 -1.63 13.05
C ARG A 196 12.07 -3.07 12.60
N PHE A 197 12.35 -3.38 11.33
CA PHE A 197 12.22 -4.74 10.82
C PHE A 197 13.30 -5.66 11.40
N GLU A 198 14.53 -5.14 11.54
CA GLU A 198 15.66 -5.86 12.13
C GLU A 198 15.43 -6.15 13.61
N ASP A 199 15.03 -5.14 14.39
CA ASP A 199 14.71 -5.28 15.82
C ASP A 199 13.63 -6.36 16.03
N SER A 200 12.56 -6.30 15.24
CA SER A 200 11.47 -7.30 15.29
C SER A 200 11.95 -8.71 14.93
N GLY A 201 12.97 -8.83 14.07
CA GLY A 201 13.60 -10.11 13.72
C GLY A 201 14.38 -10.70 14.87
N LEU A 202 15.13 -9.87 15.61
CA LEU A 202 15.88 -10.25 16.80
C LEU A 202 14.95 -10.74 17.91
N GLU A 203 13.87 -10.01 18.21
CA GLU A 203 12.89 -10.41 19.23
C GLU A 203 12.29 -11.81 18.97
N LYS A 204 11.95 -12.10 17.70
CA LYS A 204 11.42 -13.42 17.30
C LYS A 204 12.44 -14.55 17.46
N LEU A 205 13.73 -14.26 17.29
CA LEU A 205 14.79 -15.24 17.50
C LEU A 205 15.00 -15.50 18.99
N GLU A 206 14.97 -14.46 19.82
CA GLU A 206 15.05 -14.56 21.28
C GLU A 206 13.90 -15.40 21.86
N GLU A 207 12.66 -15.16 21.42
CA GLU A 207 11.49 -15.95 21.85
C GLU A 207 11.64 -17.44 21.48
N LYS A 208 12.08 -17.74 20.26
CA LYS A 208 12.33 -19.12 19.82
C LYS A 208 13.44 -19.78 20.65
N LEU A 209 14.51 -19.07 20.97
CA LEU A 209 15.59 -19.56 21.83
C LEU A 209 15.07 -19.86 23.24
N GLU A 210 14.27 -18.97 23.85
CA GLU A 210 13.66 -19.21 25.15
C GLU A 210 12.75 -20.44 25.16
N ILE A 211 11.89 -20.60 24.15
CA ILE A 211 11.00 -21.76 24.04
C ILE A 211 11.82 -23.05 23.96
N ASN A 212 12.87 -23.06 23.15
CA ASN A 212 13.75 -24.22 23.02
C ASN A 212 14.49 -24.53 24.34
N LEU A 213 14.96 -23.52 25.06
CA LEU A 213 15.58 -23.68 26.38
C LEU A 213 14.58 -24.21 27.41
N LYS A 214 13.35 -23.69 27.43
CA LYS A 214 12.26 -24.16 28.32
C LYS A 214 11.86 -25.62 28.00
N ARG A 215 11.86 -26.01 26.72
CA ARG A 215 11.61 -27.41 26.30
C ARG A 215 12.73 -28.35 26.74
N LYS A 216 14.00 -27.96 26.57
CA LYS A 216 15.14 -28.74 27.07
C LYS A 216 15.15 -28.90 28.59
N ARG A 217 14.67 -27.91 29.35
CA ARG A 217 14.55 -28.00 30.82
C ARG A 217 13.39 -28.90 31.30
N LYS A 218 12.36 -29.13 30.47
CA LYS A 218 11.21 -29.99 30.81
C LYS A 218 11.45 -31.48 30.52
N PHE A 219 12.45 -31.80 29.72
CA PHE A 219 12.94 -33.16 29.50
C PHE A 219 14.42 -33.19 29.91
N PRO A 220 14.75 -33.24 31.22
CA PRO A 220 16.09 -33.68 31.58
C PRO A 220 16.23 -35.11 31.04
N ASP A 221 17.33 -35.37 30.32
CA ASP A 221 17.66 -36.70 29.83
C ASP A 221 17.45 -37.72 30.96
N ILE A 222 16.54 -38.66 30.74
CA ILE A 222 16.53 -39.92 31.50
C ILE A 222 17.49 -40.81 30.74
N ASP A 223 18.72 -40.85 31.25
CA ASP A 223 19.86 -41.74 30.97
C ASP A 223 20.16 -42.15 29.51
#